data_AF-A0A935Y101-F1
#
_entry.id   AF-A0A935Y101-F1
#
_cell.length_a   1.000
_cell.length_b   1.000
_cell.length_c   1.000
_cell.angle_alpha   90.00
_cell.angle_beta   90.00
_cell.angle_gamma   90.00
#
_symmetry.space_group_name_H-M   'P 1'
#
loop_
_entity.id
_entity.type
_entity.pdbx_description
1 polymer ?
#
loop_
_entity_poly.entity_id
_entity_poly.type
_entity_poly.pdbx_seq_one_letter_code
_entity_poly.pdbx_strand_id
1 'polypeptide(L)'
;MRSRLVIWGTNAREEKVLLAISLNPDDNNIDIWAIPEKDITEEYYNQLMNSWREGAEVAIPASAEHRVTELTVSESILPEDLKVERGDMIQRAQMEWHFVVLSSKLYKNYKNDLEDITEKVKRLEVFDINVWDELKGMWDTVQKHIFDRNLFKDHADSLRSKANGLFDELKSLRKNLDNEFKTRSKEASQEIQQKVSSILERIASGSVLKPLFDELKDIQTNSKNVRFTKDDRDLILSKLNEAFAAIREKREGGGKNKAVGNSGSKDQRLNNRLDGLSQAIQRIEQSIERDLKDISFENKESRIPMDSWKHKSELQRFV
;
A
#
# COMPACT_ATOMS: atom_id res chain seq x y z
N MET A 1 28.93 15.98 21.61
CA MET A 1 29.44 15.23 22.79
C MET A 1 30.95 15.10 22.65
N ARG A 2 31.70 14.99 23.76
CA ARG A 2 33.16 14.92 23.71
C ARG A 2 33.59 13.47 23.50
N SER A 3 34.39 13.19 22.48
CA SER A 3 34.96 11.86 22.19
C SER A 3 36.29 11.61 22.90
N ARG A 4 36.77 12.58 23.70
CA ARG A 4 38.07 12.54 24.38
C ARG A 4 37.93 12.95 25.85
N LEU A 5 38.68 12.29 26.71
CA LEU A 5 38.61 12.42 28.16
C LEU A 5 40.01 12.39 28.76
N VAL A 6 40.28 13.29 29.72
CA VAL A 6 41.56 13.36 30.43
C VAL A 6 41.28 13.31 31.93
N ILE A 7 41.81 12.31 32.63
CA ILE A 7 41.58 12.12 34.08
C ILE A 7 42.82 11.55 34.75
N TRP A 8 43.08 11.97 36.00
CA TRP A 8 44.10 11.39 36.86
C TRP A 8 43.68 10.02 37.41
N GLY A 9 44.63 9.10 37.47
CA GLY A 9 44.45 7.78 38.03
C GLY A 9 45.74 7.22 38.61
N THR A 10 45.68 5.95 38.99
CA THR A 10 46.77 5.19 39.58
C THR A 10 46.92 3.88 38.83
N ASN A 11 48.16 3.53 38.49
CA ASN A 11 48.49 2.27 37.83
C ASN A 11 48.65 1.10 38.83
N ALA A 12 48.89 -0.11 38.32
CA ALA A 12 49.12 -1.31 39.13
C ALA A 12 50.29 -1.22 40.13
N ARG A 13 51.21 -0.26 39.94
CA ARG A 13 52.38 -0.01 40.79
C ARG A 13 52.13 1.08 41.84
N GLU A 14 50.89 1.53 41.99
CA GLU A 14 50.49 2.66 42.84
C GLU A 14 51.12 4.01 42.43
N GLU A 15 51.61 4.13 41.19
CA GLU A 15 52.14 5.37 40.66
C GLU A 15 51.01 6.20 40.02
N LYS A 16 51.06 7.52 40.25
CA LYS A 16 50.10 8.47 39.70
C LYS A 16 50.35 8.67 38.20
N VAL A 17 49.29 8.51 37.41
CA VAL A 17 49.31 8.61 35.95
C VAL A 17 48.16 9.48 35.45
N LEU A 18 48.39 10.22 34.37
CA LEU A 18 47.34 10.91 33.65
C LEU A 18 46.85 10.03 32.51
N LEU A 19 45.56 9.70 32.53
CA LEU A 19 44.91 8.93 31.49
C LEU A 19 44.32 9.88 30.46
N ALA A 20 44.79 9.79 29.22
CA ALA A 20 44.13 10.35 28.05
C ALA A 20 43.37 9.21 27.36
N ILE A 21 42.06 9.36 27.18
CA ILE A 21 41.18 8.33 26.63
C ILE A 21 40.43 8.91 25.44
N SER A 22 40.48 8.26 24.28
CA SER A 22 39.73 8.68 23.08
C SER A 22 38.90 7.56 22.46
N LEU A 23 37.68 7.89 22.06
CA LEU A 23 36.80 7.02 21.29
C LEU A 23 37.09 7.13 19.79
N ASN A 24 37.32 5.99 19.16
CA ASN A 24 37.20 5.80 17.72
C ASN A 24 35.83 5.16 17.40
N PRO A 25 34.85 5.96 16.94
CA PRO A 25 33.47 5.49 16.76
C PRO A 25 33.28 4.57 15.54
N ASP A 26 34.23 4.58 14.59
CA ASP A 26 34.14 3.76 13.38
C ASP A 26 34.55 2.32 13.66
N ASP A 27 35.62 2.13 14.43
CA ASP A 27 36.14 0.81 14.81
C ASP A 27 35.59 0.29 16.14
N ASN A 28 34.72 1.05 16.82
CA ASN A 28 34.20 0.74 18.17
C ASN A 28 35.30 0.57 19.23
N ASN A 29 36.44 1.23 19.04
CA ASN A 29 37.62 1.09 19.88
C ASN A 29 37.88 2.33 20.71
N ILE A 30 38.52 2.14 21.85
CA ILE A 30 38.95 3.20 22.75
C ILE A 30 40.46 3.09 22.93
N ASP A 31 41.14 4.18 22.61
CA ASP A 31 42.55 4.35 22.89
C ASP A 31 42.73 4.94 24.28
N ILE A 32 43.58 4.29 25.07
CA ILE A 32 43.95 4.72 26.42
C ILE A 32 45.45 4.94 26.42
N TRP A 33 45.88 6.16 26.74
CA TRP A 33 47.27 6.50 26.99
C TRP A 33 47.45 6.80 28.47
N ALA A 34 48.28 6.01 29.14
CA ALA A 34 48.69 6.24 30.52
C ALA A 34 50.05 6.94 30.55
N ILE A 35 50.05 8.22 30.95
CA ILE A 35 51.24 9.06 30.98
C ILE A 35 51.73 9.18 32.44
N PRO A 36 52.99 8.80 32.75
CA PRO A 36 53.54 8.95 34.10
C PRO A 36 53.61 10.42 34.54
N GLU A 37 53.34 10.72 35.81
CA GLU A 37 53.39 12.09 36.35
C GLU A 37 54.73 12.81 36.11
N LYS A 38 55.83 12.05 36.04
CA LYS A 38 57.19 12.57 35.81
C LYS A 38 57.34 13.32 34.47
N ASP A 39 56.53 12.96 33.48
CA ASP A 39 56.59 13.52 32.14
C ASP A 39 55.53 14.60 31.89
N ILE A 40 54.78 14.99 32.93
CA ILE A 40 53.66 15.93 32.84
C ILE A 40 54.10 17.28 33.40
N THR A 41 54.43 18.21 32.50
CA THR A 41 54.58 19.63 32.86
C THR A 41 53.21 20.29 32.98
N GLU A 42 53.10 21.38 33.75
CA GLU A 42 51.84 22.14 33.88
C GLU A 42 51.33 22.66 32.53
N GLU A 43 52.25 23.07 31.65
CA GLU A 43 51.93 23.48 30.27
C GLU A 43 51.33 22.32 29.47
N TYR A 44 51.93 21.13 29.57
CA TYR A 44 51.47 19.94 28.87
C TYR A 44 50.10 19.47 29.38
N TYR A 45 49.88 19.49 30.69
CA TYR A 45 48.57 19.20 31.29
C TYR A 45 47.48 20.16 30.77
N ASN A 46 47.78 21.46 30.71
CA ASN A 46 46.85 22.46 30.20
C ASN A 46 46.54 22.27 28.70
N GLN A 47 47.54 21.88 27.90
CA GLN A 47 47.34 21.55 26.49
C GLN A 47 46.45 20.32 26.30
N LEU A 48 46.67 19.25 27.08
CA LEU A 48 45.80 18.07 27.05
C LEU A 48 44.38 18.40 27.50
N MET A 49 44.23 19.19 28.55
CA MET A 49 42.92 19.46 29.16
C MET A 49 42.06 20.44 28.33
N ASN A 50 42.69 21.41 27.67
CA ASN A 50 41.97 22.43 26.90
C ASN A 50 41.95 22.12 25.41
N SER A 51 43.09 21.75 24.81
CA SER A 51 43.19 21.58 23.36
C SER A 51 42.87 20.15 22.93
N TRP A 52 43.46 19.14 23.57
CA TRP A 52 43.26 17.75 23.15
C TRP A 52 41.82 17.26 23.38
N ARG A 53 41.19 17.62 24.51
CA ARG A 53 39.76 17.32 24.78
C ARG A 53 38.78 17.94 23.78
N GLU A 54 39.19 19.02 23.11
CA GLU A 54 38.39 19.70 22.09
C GLU A 54 38.65 19.18 20.67
N GLY A 55 39.59 18.25 20.50
CA GLY A 55 39.89 17.61 19.21
C GLY A 55 41.23 17.99 18.60
N ALA A 56 41.99 18.93 19.18
CA ALA A 56 43.31 19.28 18.68
C ALA A 56 44.31 18.14 18.85
N GLU A 57 45.29 18.05 17.94
CA GLU A 57 46.38 17.08 18.04
C GLU A 57 47.41 17.58 19.06
N VAL A 58 47.76 16.73 20.02
CA VAL A 58 48.80 16.97 21.01
C VAL A 58 49.71 15.75 20.98
N ALA A 59 51.02 15.99 20.90
CA ALA A 59 51.99 14.92 20.91
C ALA A 59 51.95 14.18 22.25
N ILE A 60 51.80 12.87 22.20
CA ILE A 60 51.81 12.01 23.39
C ILE A 60 53.27 11.57 23.63
N PRO A 61 53.79 11.68 24.87
CA PRO A 61 55.15 11.25 25.21
C PRO A 61 55.39 9.79 24.83
N ALA A 62 56.62 9.48 24.39
CA ALA A 62 57.01 8.10 24.11
C ALA A 62 57.02 7.19 25.36
N SER A 63 57.02 7.80 26.55
CA SER A 63 56.90 7.11 27.84
C SER A 63 55.46 6.70 28.18
N ALA A 64 54.47 7.13 27.39
CA ALA A 64 53.08 6.78 27.60
C ALA A 64 52.82 5.31 27.23
N GLU A 65 52.13 4.59 28.09
CA GLU A 65 51.64 3.25 27.76
C GLU A 65 50.35 3.38 26.97
N HIS A 66 50.36 2.92 25.71
CA HIS A 66 49.19 2.91 24.83
C HIS A 66 48.50 1.55 24.87
N ARG A 67 47.19 1.56 25.09
CA ARG A 67 46.33 0.39 25.06
C ARG A 67 45.07 0.67 24.24
N VAL A 68 44.58 -0.35 23.58
CA VAL A 68 43.33 -0.30 22.80
C VAL A 68 42.36 -1.29 23.41
N THR A 69 41.16 -0.80 23.75
CA THR A 69 40.08 -1.61 24.34
C THR A 69 38.82 -1.47 23.48
N GLU A 70 38.10 -2.57 23.25
CA GLU A 70 36.81 -2.50 22.57
C GLU A 70 35.75 -1.91 23.51
N LEU A 71 34.89 -1.03 22.98
CA LEU A 71 33.77 -0.49 23.73
C LEU A 71 32.62 -1.52 23.80
N THR A 72 32.46 -2.16 24.95
CA THR A 72 31.37 -3.11 25.23
C THR A 72 30.40 -2.57 26.29
N VAL A 73 29.12 -2.95 26.20
CA VAL A 73 28.06 -2.44 27.10
C VAL A 73 28.18 -3.02 28.52
N SER A 74 28.87 -4.14 28.66
CA SER A 74 28.95 -4.92 29.89
C SER A 74 30.26 -4.70 30.66
N GLU A 75 31.32 -4.25 30.00
CA GLU A 75 32.65 -4.12 30.61
C GLU A 75 33.00 -2.65 30.82
N SER A 76 33.86 -2.39 31.80
CA SER A 76 34.41 -1.06 32.02
C SER A 76 35.34 -0.69 30.87
N ILE A 77 35.24 0.55 30.38
CA ILE A 77 36.19 1.12 29.41
C ILE A 77 37.61 1.28 29.97
N LEU A 78 37.79 1.17 31.29
CA LEU A 78 39.10 1.08 31.94
C LEU A 78 39.42 -0.37 32.34
N PRO A 79 40.64 -0.86 32.04
CA PRO A 79 41.09 -2.16 32.54
C PRO A 79 41.26 -2.17 34.06
N GLU A 80 41.15 -3.36 34.67
CA GLU A 80 41.10 -3.54 36.14
C GLU A 80 42.36 -3.03 36.88
N ASP A 81 43.47 -2.89 36.16
CA ASP A 81 44.76 -2.43 36.68
C ASP A 81 44.89 -0.90 36.77
N LEU A 82 43.91 -0.15 36.24
CA LEU A 82 43.85 1.31 36.31
C LEU A 82 42.71 1.77 37.22
N LYS A 83 43.07 2.46 38.32
CA LYS A 83 42.10 3.08 39.23
C LYS A 83 42.01 4.57 38.96
N VAL A 84 40.79 5.11 38.99
CA VAL A 84 40.54 6.53 38.70
C VAL A 84 39.80 7.18 39.85
N GLU A 85 40.22 8.39 40.23
CA GLU A 85 39.65 9.13 41.37
C GLU A 85 38.18 9.53 41.11
N ARG A 86 37.82 9.77 39.84
CA ARG A 86 36.45 10.15 39.41
C ARG A 86 35.82 9.09 38.50
N GLY A 87 35.42 7.97 39.10
CA GLY A 87 34.73 6.87 38.41
C GLY A 87 33.38 7.27 37.79
N ASP A 88 32.71 8.28 38.35
CA ASP A 88 31.46 8.85 37.82
C ASP A 88 31.65 9.48 36.43
N MET A 89 32.79 10.12 36.17
CA MET A 89 33.12 10.68 34.86
C MET A 89 33.34 9.61 33.80
N ILE A 90 33.95 8.48 34.19
CA ILE A 90 34.18 7.32 33.31
C ILE A 90 32.83 6.71 32.92
N GLN A 91 31.95 6.46 33.90
CA GLN A 91 30.62 5.91 33.63
C GLN A 91 29.78 6.82 32.73
N ARG A 92 29.82 8.15 32.94
CA ARG A 92 29.15 9.11 32.04
C ARG A 92 29.74 9.06 30.63
N ALA A 93 31.06 9.08 30.51
CA ALA A 93 31.74 9.00 29.21
C ALA A 93 31.39 7.69 28.48
N GLN A 94 31.36 6.56 29.20
CA GLN A 94 30.95 5.26 28.66
C GLN A 94 29.55 5.32 28.06
N MET A 95 28.55 5.82 28.80
CA MET A 95 27.17 5.95 28.29
C MET A 95 27.09 6.89 27.08
N GLU A 96 27.75 8.04 27.14
CA GLU A 96 27.79 9.00 26.02
C GLU A 96 28.44 8.39 24.78
N TRP A 97 29.52 7.63 24.94
CA TRP A 97 30.25 7.02 23.84
C TRP A 97 29.49 5.85 23.23
N HIS A 98 28.83 5.03 24.03
CA HIS A 98 27.91 4.01 23.51
C HIS A 98 26.81 4.64 22.66
N PHE A 99 26.25 5.76 23.12
CA PHE A 99 25.26 6.49 22.34
C PHE A 99 25.84 7.02 21.02
N VAL A 100 27.05 7.60 21.05
CA VAL A 100 27.74 8.10 19.85
C VAL A 100 27.95 6.98 18.83
N VAL A 101 28.43 5.81 19.26
CA VAL A 101 28.66 4.66 18.37
C VAL A 101 27.35 4.14 17.80
N LEU A 102 26.34 3.90 18.66
CA LEU A 102 25.04 3.38 18.24
C LEU A 102 24.39 4.31 17.21
N SER A 103 24.30 5.59 17.52
CA SER A 103 23.71 6.61 16.65
C SER A 103 24.45 6.72 15.31
N SER A 104 25.78 6.65 15.32
CA SER A 104 26.60 6.66 14.10
C SER A 104 26.39 5.41 13.25
N LYS A 105 26.34 4.22 13.86
CA LYS A 105 26.08 2.95 13.15
C LYS A 105 24.68 2.94 12.54
N LEU A 106 23.65 3.31 13.31
CA LEU A 106 22.28 3.42 12.82
C LEU A 106 22.18 4.43 11.67
N TYR A 107 22.79 5.61 11.82
CA TYR A 107 22.80 6.62 10.76
C TYR A 107 23.45 6.11 9.48
N LYS A 108 24.62 5.47 9.56
CA LYS A 108 25.30 4.90 8.39
C LYS A 108 24.44 3.85 7.69
N ASN A 109 23.82 2.94 8.44
CA ASN A 109 22.96 1.90 7.88
C ASN A 109 21.76 2.52 7.13
N TYR A 110 20.99 3.41 7.79
CA TYR A 110 19.85 4.05 7.14
C TYR A 110 20.23 4.97 5.99
N LYS A 111 21.42 5.58 6.05
CA LYS A 111 21.94 6.38 4.96
C LYS A 111 22.20 5.52 3.73
N ASN A 112 22.79 4.34 3.90
CA ASN A 112 23.02 3.39 2.82
C ASN A 112 21.69 2.86 2.25
N ASP A 113 20.75 2.47 3.11
CA ASP A 113 19.42 2.02 2.67
C ASP A 113 18.69 3.11 1.86
N LEU A 114 18.79 4.37 2.28
CA LEU A 114 18.23 5.51 1.54
C LEU A 114 18.94 5.73 0.20
N GLU A 115 20.25 5.48 0.13
CA GLU A 115 21.01 5.60 -1.12
C GLU A 115 20.61 4.50 -2.11
N ASP A 116 20.39 3.27 -1.64
CA ASP A 116 19.85 2.17 -2.47
C ASP A 116 18.46 2.49 -3.01
N ILE A 117 17.55 3.01 -2.17
CA ILE A 117 16.23 3.45 -2.63
C ILE A 117 16.35 4.63 -3.60
N THR A 118 17.27 5.56 -3.36
CA THR A 118 17.53 6.67 -4.28
C THR A 118 17.90 6.16 -5.66
N GLU A 119 18.78 5.15 -5.75
CA GLU A 119 19.15 4.55 -7.03
C GLU A 119 17.96 3.87 -7.71
N LYS A 120 17.11 3.17 -6.96
CA LYS A 120 15.89 2.57 -7.49
C LYS A 120 14.96 3.64 -8.07
N VAL A 121 14.69 4.72 -7.32
CA VAL A 121 13.82 5.82 -7.75
C VAL A 121 14.34 6.49 -9.02
N LYS A 122 15.66 6.73 -9.12
CA LYS A 122 16.28 7.31 -10.33
C LYS A 122 16.12 6.46 -11.59
N ARG A 123 15.95 5.13 -11.44
CA ARG A 123 15.75 4.20 -12.56
C ARG A 123 14.27 4.04 -12.93
N LEU A 124 13.34 4.58 -12.13
CA LEU A 124 11.92 4.48 -12.43
C LEU A 124 11.52 5.46 -13.53
N GLU A 125 10.99 4.92 -14.63
CA GLU A 125 10.30 5.71 -15.65
C GLU A 125 8.86 6.04 -15.22
N VAL A 126 8.26 5.14 -14.44
CA VAL A 126 6.87 5.20 -14.02
C VAL A 126 6.78 4.89 -12.53
N PHE A 127 5.78 5.45 -11.85
CA PHE A 127 5.52 5.19 -10.45
C PHE A 127 5.36 3.68 -10.16
N ASP A 128 6.11 3.19 -9.18
CA ASP A 128 6.01 1.85 -8.64
C ASP A 128 5.57 1.91 -7.17
N ILE A 129 4.48 1.20 -6.86
CA ILE A 129 3.94 1.11 -5.50
C ILE A 129 4.87 0.34 -4.56
N ASN A 130 5.64 -0.63 -5.07
CA ASN A 130 6.53 -1.43 -4.24
C ASN A 130 7.69 -0.59 -3.69
N VAL A 131 8.26 0.29 -4.52
CA VAL A 131 9.33 1.21 -4.09
C VAL A 131 8.80 2.25 -3.10
N TRP A 132 7.55 2.69 -3.26
CA TRP A 132 6.88 3.55 -2.29
C TRP A 132 6.70 2.88 -0.93
N ASP A 133 6.21 1.64 -0.92
CA ASP A 133 5.99 0.89 0.32
C ASP A 133 7.31 0.51 1.01
N GLU A 134 8.37 0.22 0.24
CA GLU A 134 9.73 0.00 0.75
C GLU A 134 10.25 1.25 1.48
N LEU A 135 10.19 2.42 0.85
CA LEU A 135 10.61 3.69 1.45
C LEU A 135 9.80 4.00 2.72
N LYS A 136 8.49 3.74 2.69
CA LYS A 136 7.62 3.92 3.84
C LYS A 136 8.00 3.01 5.00
N GLY A 137 8.22 1.71 4.76
CA GLY A 137 8.59 0.76 5.80
C GLY A 137 9.93 1.09 6.46
N MET A 138 10.92 1.51 5.66
CA MET A 138 12.20 1.97 6.21
C MET A 138 12.02 3.27 7.01
N TRP A 139 11.26 4.24 6.50
CA TRP A 139 11.00 5.49 7.22
C TRP A 139 10.27 5.27 8.55
N ASP A 140 9.28 4.37 8.60
CA ASP A 140 8.59 4.00 9.83
C ASP A 140 9.58 3.43 10.87
N THR A 141 10.60 2.69 10.42
CA THR A 141 11.66 2.17 11.29
C THR A 141 12.58 3.28 11.78
N VAL A 142 13.02 4.18 10.91
CA VAL A 142 13.82 5.36 11.27
C VAL A 142 13.08 6.22 12.31
N GLN A 143 11.78 6.45 12.11
CA GLN A 143 10.95 7.22 13.04
C GLN A 143 10.91 6.62 14.44
N LYS A 144 10.86 5.30 14.58
CA LYS A 144 10.95 4.63 15.88
C LYS A 144 12.28 4.94 16.57
N HIS A 145 13.41 4.84 15.87
CA HIS A 145 14.71 5.18 16.45
C HIS A 145 14.86 6.67 16.80
N ILE A 146 14.21 7.57 16.06
CA ILE A 146 14.14 8.99 16.41
C ILE A 146 13.31 9.18 17.70
N PHE A 147 12.16 8.52 17.80
CA PHE A 147 11.29 8.61 18.97
C PHE A 147 11.96 8.04 20.22
N ASP A 148 12.61 6.89 20.09
CA ASP A 148 13.37 6.22 21.15
C ASP A 148 14.67 6.98 21.51
N ARG A 149 14.96 8.10 20.84
CA ARG A 149 16.14 8.94 21.04
C ARG A 149 17.46 8.18 20.85
N ASN A 150 17.48 7.21 19.95
CA ASN A 150 18.65 6.41 19.58
C ASN A 150 19.54 7.10 18.51
N LEU A 151 19.09 8.23 17.96
CA LEU A 151 19.78 9.01 16.94
C LEU A 151 20.05 10.43 17.41
N PHE A 152 21.18 10.99 16.96
CA PHE A 152 21.42 12.42 17.08
C PHE A 152 20.39 13.19 16.26
N LYS A 153 20.05 14.40 16.73
CA LYS A 153 19.12 15.28 16.02
C LYS A 153 19.58 15.55 14.59
N ASP A 154 20.86 15.86 14.37
CA ASP A 154 21.40 16.15 13.05
C ASP A 154 21.32 14.93 12.10
N HIS A 155 21.57 13.72 12.63
CA HIS A 155 21.38 12.47 11.90
C HIS A 155 19.92 12.27 11.50
N ALA A 156 19.00 12.46 12.45
CA ALA A 156 17.56 12.35 12.23
C ALA A 156 17.05 13.36 11.18
N ASP A 157 17.50 14.61 11.26
CA ASP A 157 17.11 15.67 10.34
C ASP A 157 17.68 15.43 8.93
N SER A 158 18.92 14.91 8.82
CA SER A 158 19.51 14.49 7.55
C SER A 158 18.72 13.36 6.89
N LEU A 159 18.39 12.30 7.63
CA LEU A 159 17.59 11.17 7.13
C LEU A 159 16.19 11.63 6.72
N ARG A 160 15.54 12.49 7.53
CA ARG A 160 14.22 13.06 7.22
C ARG A 160 14.23 13.83 5.92
N SER A 161 15.22 14.72 5.73
CA SER A 161 15.33 15.54 4.52
C SER A 161 15.48 14.67 3.27
N LYS A 162 16.35 13.66 3.32
CA LYS A 162 16.54 12.68 2.23
C LYS A 162 15.25 11.90 1.93
N ALA A 163 14.60 11.33 2.96
CA ALA A 163 13.38 10.56 2.79
C ALA A 163 12.23 11.40 2.19
N ASN A 164 12.06 12.65 2.66
CA ASN A 164 11.07 13.57 2.11
C ASN A 164 11.31 13.86 0.62
N GLY A 165 12.58 14.09 0.23
CA GLY A 165 12.94 14.28 -1.17
C GLY A 165 12.51 13.09 -2.04
N LEU A 166 12.80 11.87 -1.60
CA LEU A 166 12.39 10.66 -2.31
C LEU A 166 10.87 10.48 -2.39
N PHE A 167 10.14 10.80 -1.32
CA PHE A 167 8.67 10.77 -1.35
C PHE A 167 8.10 11.78 -2.36
N ASP A 168 8.70 12.97 -2.45
CA ASP A 168 8.24 14.00 -3.38
C ASP A 168 8.54 13.64 -4.83
N GLU A 169 9.70 13.04 -5.10
CA GLU A 169 10.03 12.45 -6.41
C GLU A 169 9.01 11.38 -6.82
N LEU A 170 8.72 10.42 -5.93
CA LEU A 170 7.72 9.37 -6.21
C LEU A 170 6.30 9.93 -6.42
N LYS A 171 5.89 10.94 -5.64
CA LYS A 171 4.60 11.63 -5.85
C LYS A 171 4.56 12.31 -7.22
N SER A 172 5.68 12.87 -7.68
CA SER A 172 5.76 13.49 -9.01
C SER A 172 5.58 12.45 -10.13
N LEU A 173 6.22 11.28 -10.02
CA LEU A 173 6.03 10.16 -10.95
C LEU A 173 4.59 9.69 -10.98
N ARG A 174 3.94 9.58 -9.80
CA ARG A 174 2.52 9.19 -9.71
C ARG A 174 1.62 10.19 -10.42
N LYS A 175 1.84 11.48 -10.19
CA LYS A 175 1.09 12.56 -10.83
C LYS A 175 1.28 12.55 -12.35
N ASN A 176 2.50 12.27 -12.82
CA ASN A 176 2.81 12.17 -14.24
C ASN A 176 2.05 10.99 -14.88
N LEU A 177 2.05 9.81 -14.25
CA LEU A 177 1.26 8.66 -14.71
C LEU A 177 -0.23 8.98 -14.79
N ASP A 178 -0.79 9.64 -13.77
CA ASP A 178 -2.21 10.02 -13.77
C ASP A 178 -2.53 11.02 -14.89
N ASN A 179 -1.62 11.97 -15.16
CA ASN A 179 -1.78 12.94 -16.23
C ASN A 179 -1.68 12.29 -17.61
N GLU A 180 -0.70 11.43 -17.84
CA GLU A 180 -0.56 10.68 -19.09
C GLU A 180 -1.79 9.82 -19.36
N PHE A 181 -2.32 9.15 -18.34
CA PHE A 181 -3.55 8.38 -18.46
C PHE A 181 -4.74 9.26 -18.87
N LYS A 182 -4.91 10.43 -18.24
CA LYS A 182 -5.96 11.39 -18.60
C LYS A 182 -5.81 11.90 -20.04
N THR A 183 -4.59 12.23 -20.47
CA THR A 183 -4.32 12.69 -21.82
C THR A 183 -4.65 11.61 -22.85
N ARG A 184 -4.14 10.38 -22.66
CA ARG A 184 -4.44 9.24 -23.55
C ARG A 184 -5.93 8.91 -23.60
N SER A 185 -6.60 8.95 -22.45
CA SER A 185 -8.06 8.76 -22.35
C SER A 185 -8.83 9.82 -23.15
N LYS A 186 -8.43 11.09 -23.02
CA LYS A 186 -9.07 12.21 -23.72
C LYS A 186 -8.85 12.13 -25.24
N GLU A 187 -7.64 11.83 -25.69
CA GLU A 187 -7.31 11.67 -27.12
C GLU A 187 -8.12 10.53 -27.74
N ALA A 188 -8.12 9.34 -27.11
CA ALA A 188 -8.90 8.20 -27.59
C ALA A 188 -10.41 8.48 -27.54
N SER A 189 -10.89 9.22 -26.54
CA SER A 189 -12.29 9.65 -26.45
C SER A 189 -12.66 10.59 -27.59
N GLN A 190 -11.81 11.57 -27.88
CA GLN A 190 -12.01 12.50 -29.01
C GLN A 190 -12.05 11.78 -30.35
N GLU A 191 -11.17 10.80 -30.58
CA GLU A 191 -11.16 10.02 -31.82
C GLU A 191 -12.48 9.24 -32.00
N ILE A 192 -12.97 8.57 -30.95
CA ILE A 192 -14.26 7.86 -30.98
C ILE A 192 -15.40 8.84 -31.21
N GLN A 193 -15.39 9.98 -30.51
CA GLN A 193 -16.39 11.02 -30.66
C GLN A 193 -16.46 11.58 -32.07
N GLN A 194 -15.32 11.74 -32.75
CA GLN A 194 -15.26 12.18 -34.15
C GLN A 194 -15.84 11.13 -35.09
N LYS A 195 -15.49 9.84 -34.90
CA LYS A 195 -16.08 8.74 -35.68
C LYS A 195 -17.60 8.69 -35.52
N VAL A 196 -18.12 8.81 -34.30
CA VAL A 196 -19.57 8.86 -34.03
C VAL A 196 -20.23 10.08 -34.67
N SER A 197 -19.60 11.26 -34.59
CA SER A 197 -20.10 12.48 -35.27
C SER A 197 -20.16 12.32 -36.78
N SER A 198 -19.15 11.70 -37.41
CA SER A 198 -19.17 11.43 -38.86
C SER A 198 -20.32 10.49 -39.27
N ILE A 199 -20.69 9.54 -38.40
CA ILE A 199 -21.86 8.67 -38.61
C ILE A 199 -23.15 9.48 -38.50
N LEU A 200 -23.28 10.37 -37.50
CA LEU A 200 -24.43 11.27 -37.37
C LEU A 200 -24.63 12.13 -38.62
N GLU A 201 -23.56 12.68 -39.18
CA GLU A 201 -23.62 13.44 -40.44
C GLU A 201 -24.07 12.56 -41.62
N ARG A 202 -23.56 11.33 -41.73
CA ARG A 202 -23.99 10.36 -42.76
C ARG A 202 -25.44 9.92 -42.61
N ILE A 203 -25.97 9.86 -41.38
CA ILE A 203 -27.40 9.64 -41.11
C ILE A 203 -28.22 10.82 -41.61
N ALA A 204 -27.76 12.05 -41.35
CA ALA A 204 -28.43 13.27 -41.81
C ALA A 204 -28.44 13.39 -43.34
N SER A 205 -27.35 12.98 -44.01
CA SER A 205 -27.23 12.99 -45.48
C SER A 205 -28.06 11.92 -46.20
N GLY A 206 -28.77 11.06 -45.48
CA GLY A 206 -29.63 10.01 -46.06
C GLY A 206 -28.91 8.73 -46.48
N SER A 207 -27.73 8.45 -45.91
CA SER A 207 -27.00 7.20 -46.19
C SER A 207 -27.74 5.95 -45.68
N VAL A 208 -27.40 4.77 -46.21
CA VAL A 208 -28.04 3.51 -45.85
C VAL A 208 -27.83 3.18 -44.36
N LEU A 209 -28.92 3.02 -43.61
CA LEU A 209 -28.92 2.91 -42.14
C LEU A 209 -28.44 1.57 -41.57
N LYS A 210 -28.35 0.52 -42.39
CA LYS A 210 -27.89 -0.81 -41.96
C LYS A 210 -26.36 -0.83 -41.71
N PRO A 211 -25.51 -0.47 -42.68
CA PRO A 211 -24.06 -0.44 -42.47
C PRO A 211 -23.64 0.54 -41.38
N LEU A 212 -24.27 1.71 -41.28
CA LEU A 212 -23.99 2.69 -40.21
C LEU A 212 -24.26 2.13 -38.80
N PHE A 213 -25.28 1.29 -38.67
CA PHE A 213 -25.61 0.66 -37.39
C PHE A 213 -24.57 -0.40 -37.00
N ASP A 214 -24.07 -1.16 -37.98
CA ASP A 214 -23.03 -2.15 -37.75
C ASP A 214 -21.68 -1.46 -37.44
N GLU A 215 -21.35 -0.36 -38.13
CA GLU A 215 -20.21 0.52 -37.80
C GLU A 215 -20.28 1.08 -36.36
N LEU A 216 -21.45 1.52 -35.88
CA LEU A 216 -21.62 1.98 -34.49
C LEU A 216 -21.42 0.86 -33.47
N LYS A 217 -21.85 -0.37 -33.79
CA LYS A 217 -21.59 -1.54 -32.93
C LYS A 217 -20.10 -1.86 -32.87
N ASP A 218 -19.39 -1.75 -33.99
CA ASP A 218 -17.96 -1.97 -34.04
C ASP A 218 -17.22 -0.91 -33.20
N ILE A 219 -17.62 0.36 -33.29
CA ILE A 219 -17.09 1.42 -32.42
C ILE A 219 -17.38 1.12 -30.94
N GLN A 220 -18.60 0.68 -30.61
CA GLN A 220 -19.00 0.35 -29.23
C GLN A 220 -18.23 -0.86 -28.67
N THR A 221 -17.89 -1.85 -29.50
CA THR A 221 -17.11 -3.01 -29.06
C THR A 221 -15.64 -2.64 -28.89
N ASN A 222 -15.08 -1.90 -29.85
CA ASN A 222 -13.69 -1.42 -29.78
C ASN A 222 -13.46 -0.48 -28.59
N SER A 223 -14.43 0.36 -28.24
CA SER A 223 -14.32 1.27 -27.09
C SER A 223 -14.28 0.54 -25.74
N LYS A 224 -14.79 -0.70 -25.64
CA LYS A 224 -14.70 -1.49 -24.39
C LYS A 224 -13.28 -1.96 -24.10
N ASN A 225 -12.43 -2.09 -25.12
CA ASN A 225 -11.06 -2.55 -24.99
C ASN A 225 -10.10 -1.42 -24.58
N VAL A 226 -10.54 -0.16 -24.66
CA VAL A 226 -9.74 1.01 -24.29
C VAL A 226 -10.08 1.42 -22.85
N ARG A 227 -9.04 1.72 -22.06
CA ARG A 227 -9.23 2.25 -20.70
C ARG A 227 -9.47 3.75 -20.78
N PHE A 228 -10.64 4.16 -20.28
CA PHE A 228 -11.03 5.56 -20.15
C PHE A 228 -11.14 5.97 -18.69
N THR A 229 -11.00 7.27 -18.45
CA THR A 229 -11.55 7.90 -17.25
C THR A 229 -13.08 7.71 -17.22
N LYS A 230 -13.67 7.89 -16.03
CA LYS A 230 -15.12 7.77 -15.88
C LYS A 230 -15.86 8.79 -16.77
N ASP A 231 -15.41 10.05 -16.72
CA ASP A 231 -16.04 11.15 -17.44
C ASP A 231 -15.96 10.96 -18.97
N ASP A 232 -14.80 10.53 -19.48
CA ASP A 232 -14.64 10.23 -20.90
C ASP A 232 -15.53 9.06 -21.35
N ARG A 233 -15.65 8.02 -20.51
CA ARG A 233 -16.53 6.87 -20.78
C ARG A 233 -17.99 7.30 -20.85
N ASP A 234 -18.44 8.09 -19.89
CA ASP A 234 -19.84 8.56 -19.82
C ASP A 234 -20.18 9.42 -21.04
N LEU A 235 -19.22 10.25 -21.49
CA LEU A 235 -19.37 11.07 -22.68
C LEU A 235 -19.43 10.23 -23.97
N ILE A 236 -18.57 9.22 -24.12
CA ILE A 236 -18.64 8.27 -25.24
C ILE A 236 -20.00 7.54 -25.26
N LEU A 237 -20.47 7.08 -24.10
CA LEU A 237 -21.76 6.38 -23.98
C LEU A 237 -22.93 7.28 -24.38
N SER A 238 -22.94 8.54 -23.93
CA SER A 238 -23.95 9.52 -24.30
C SER A 238 -24.01 9.73 -25.82
N LYS A 239 -22.85 9.95 -26.45
CA LYS A 239 -22.75 10.19 -27.90
C LYS A 239 -23.14 8.97 -28.74
N LEU A 240 -22.74 7.77 -28.30
CA LEU A 240 -23.16 6.52 -28.96
C LEU A 240 -24.68 6.33 -28.84
N ASN A 241 -25.27 6.60 -27.68
CA ASN A 241 -26.71 6.49 -27.48
C ASN A 241 -27.48 7.47 -28.37
N GLU A 242 -26.99 8.71 -28.51
CA GLU A 242 -27.53 9.69 -29.45
C GLU A 242 -27.51 9.17 -30.89
N ALA A 243 -26.38 8.62 -31.35
CA ALA A 243 -26.27 8.06 -32.69
C ALA A 243 -27.18 6.85 -32.92
N PHE A 244 -27.32 5.95 -31.94
CA PHE A 244 -28.27 4.85 -32.04
C PHE A 244 -29.73 5.32 -32.05
N ALA A 245 -30.07 6.35 -31.27
CA ALA A 245 -31.39 6.96 -31.28
C ALA A 245 -31.70 7.59 -32.64
N ALA A 246 -30.76 8.33 -33.24
CA ALA A 246 -30.91 8.94 -34.56
C ALA A 246 -31.16 7.90 -35.67
N ILE A 247 -30.45 6.76 -35.64
CA ILE A 247 -30.72 5.65 -36.59
C ILE A 247 -32.12 5.07 -36.38
N ARG A 248 -32.53 4.85 -35.13
CA ARG A 248 -33.86 4.31 -34.81
C ARG A 248 -34.95 5.26 -35.29
N GLU A 249 -34.83 6.55 -35.00
CA GLU A 249 -35.77 7.57 -35.43
C GLU A 249 -35.87 7.65 -36.97
N LYS A 250 -34.76 7.59 -37.70
CA LYS A 250 -34.80 7.57 -39.18
C LYS A 250 -35.42 6.29 -39.75
N ARG A 251 -35.23 5.13 -39.10
CA ARG A 251 -35.91 3.88 -39.50
C ARG A 251 -37.41 3.94 -39.27
N GLU A 252 -37.84 4.51 -38.15
CA GLU A 252 -39.26 4.62 -37.78
C GLU A 252 -39.96 5.76 -38.54
N GLY A 253 -39.28 6.89 -38.76
CA GLY A 253 -39.76 8.06 -39.49
C GLY A 253 -39.78 7.92 -41.01
N GLY A 254 -39.04 6.97 -41.58
CA GLY A 254 -39.08 6.64 -43.01
C GLY A 254 -40.34 5.88 -43.45
N GLY A 255 -41.19 5.46 -42.51
CA GLY A 255 -42.39 4.64 -42.73
C GLY A 255 -43.69 5.42 -42.81
N LYS A 256 -43.79 6.52 -43.58
CA LYS A 256 -45.09 7.15 -43.90
C LYS A 256 -45.81 6.52 -45.09
N ASN A 257 -45.48 5.28 -45.47
CA ASN A 257 -46.32 4.49 -46.35
C ASN A 257 -46.25 2.98 -46.04
N LYS A 258 -47.41 2.44 -45.66
CA LYS A 258 -47.84 1.02 -45.62
C LYS A 258 -46.99 0.03 -44.81
N ALA A 259 -47.54 -0.46 -43.70
CA ALA A 259 -48.38 -1.67 -43.70
C ALA A 259 -48.44 -2.27 -42.28
N VAL A 260 -49.64 -2.61 -41.87
CA VAL A 260 -49.95 -3.56 -40.79
C VAL A 260 -49.06 -4.79 -40.95
N GLY A 261 -48.14 -5.03 -40.03
CA GLY A 261 -47.14 -6.09 -40.20
C GLY A 261 -46.16 -6.23 -39.05
N ASN A 262 -46.67 -6.65 -37.88
CA ASN A 262 -45.94 -7.47 -36.91
C ASN A 262 -44.55 -6.98 -36.44
N SER A 263 -44.48 -5.82 -35.78
CA SER A 263 -43.41 -5.52 -34.83
C SER A 263 -43.99 -5.41 -33.42
N GLY A 264 -44.32 -6.57 -32.84
CA GLY A 264 -44.64 -6.66 -31.42
C GLY A 264 -43.46 -6.14 -30.62
N SER A 265 -43.64 -4.96 -30.00
CA SER A 265 -42.71 -4.38 -29.04
C SER A 265 -42.21 -5.46 -28.09
N LYS A 266 -40.93 -5.38 -27.70
CA LYS A 266 -40.33 -6.29 -26.73
C LYS A 266 -41.18 -6.35 -25.44
N ASP A 267 -41.83 -5.23 -25.12
CA ASP A 267 -42.77 -5.10 -24.00
C ASP A 267 -44.08 -5.86 -24.24
N GLN A 268 -44.58 -5.90 -25.47
CA GLN A 268 -45.79 -6.66 -25.81
C GLN A 268 -45.54 -8.17 -25.79
N ARG A 269 -44.34 -8.61 -26.17
CA ARG A 269 -43.93 -10.01 -26.02
C ARG A 269 -43.74 -10.41 -24.54
N LEU A 270 -43.22 -9.50 -23.71
CA LEU A 270 -43.11 -9.70 -22.26
C LEU A 270 -44.48 -9.77 -21.59
N ASN A 271 -45.40 -8.88 -21.95
CA ASN A 271 -46.77 -8.86 -21.43
C ASN A 271 -47.55 -10.11 -21.83
N ASN A 272 -47.43 -10.59 -23.07
CA ASN A 272 -48.09 -11.83 -23.49
C ASN A 272 -47.53 -13.07 -22.77
N ARG A 273 -46.23 -13.09 -22.42
CA ARG A 273 -45.64 -14.17 -21.59
C ARG A 273 -46.09 -14.10 -20.14
N LEU A 274 -46.17 -12.89 -19.57
CA LEU A 274 -46.71 -12.68 -18.22
C LEU A 274 -48.16 -13.16 -18.13
N ASP A 275 -49.00 -12.81 -19.11
CA ASP A 275 -50.40 -13.22 -19.13
C ASP A 275 -50.55 -14.75 -19.29
N GLY A 276 -49.75 -15.37 -20.17
CA GLY A 276 -49.73 -16.82 -20.32
C GLY A 276 -49.27 -17.56 -19.05
N LEU A 277 -48.28 -17.01 -18.32
CA LEU A 277 -47.85 -17.57 -17.04
C LEU A 277 -48.92 -17.42 -15.95
N SER A 278 -49.59 -16.27 -15.87
CA SER A 278 -50.70 -16.04 -14.94
C SER A 278 -51.86 -17.02 -15.18
N GLN A 279 -52.24 -17.25 -16.44
CA GLN A 279 -53.27 -18.22 -16.78
C GLN A 279 -52.86 -19.66 -16.45
N ALA A 280 -51.58 -20.01 -16.60
CA ALA A 280 -51.07 -21.32 -16.22
C ALA A 280 -51.12 -21.53 -14.70
N ILE A 281 -50.72 -20.52 -13.91
CA ILE A 281 -50.81 -20.54 -12.45
C ILE A 281 -52.26 -20.74 -12.01
N GLN A 282 -53.20 -20.01 -12.60
CA GLN A 282 -54.62 -20.13 -12.25
C GLN A 282 -55.19 -21.53 -12.55
N ARG A 283 -54.75 -22.18 -13.63
CA ARG A 283 -55.15 -23.57 -13.94
C ARG A 283 -54.58 -24.58 -12.94
N ILE A 284 -53.33 -24.36 -12.51
CA ILE A 284 -52.67 -25.20 -11.50
C ILE A 284 -53.37 -25.04 -10.16
N GLU A 285 -53.69 -23.81 -9.75
CA GLU A 285 -54.44 -23.53 -8.51
C GLU A 285 -55.82 -24.22 -8.51
N GLN A 286 -56.56 -24.16 -9.63
CA GLN A 286 -57.83 -24.86 -9.77
C GLN A 286 -57.70 -26.39 -9.80
N SER A 287 -56.55 -26.92 -10.25
CA SER A 287 -56.28 -28.37 -10.16
C SER A 287 -56.02 -28.79 -8.72
N ILE A 288 -55.16 -28.05 -8.02
CA ILE A 288 -54.83 -28.30 -6.61
C ILE A 288 -56.09 -28.20 -5.73
N GLU A 289 -56.97 -27.23 -5.99
CA GLU A 289 -58.22 -27.09 -5.23
C GLU A 289 -59.16 -28.28 -5.44
N ARG A 290 -59.19 -28.87 -6.66
CA ARG A 290 -59.96 -30.08 -6.94
C ARG A 290 -59.35 -31.30 -6.25
N ASP A 291 -58.03 -31.49 -6.36
CA ASP A 291 -57.33 -32.59 -5.70
C ASP A 291 -57.49 -32.52 -4.17
N LEU A 292 -57.43 -31.32 -3.58
CA LEU A 292 -57.69 -31.12 -2.15
C LEU A 292 -59.14 -31.46 -1.77
N LYS A 293 -60.12 -31.12 -2.62
CA LYS A 293 -61.52 -31.50 -2.40
C LYS A 293 -61.71 -33.01 -2.46
N ASP A 294 -61.08 -33.68 -3.43
CA ASP A 294 -61.13 -35.13 -3.58
C ASP A 294 -60.45 -35.84 -2.39
N ILE A 295 -59.26 -35.40 -1.97
CA ILE A 295 -58.59 -35.90 -0.76
C ILE A 295 -59.46 -35.69 0.50
N SER A 296 -60.16 -34.56 0.59
CA SER A 296 -61.05 -34.29 1.74
C SER A 296 -62.31 -35.18 1.73
N PHE A 297 -62.75 -35.59 0.54
CA PHE A 297 -63.86 -36.50 0.34
C PHE A 297 -63.46 -37.95 0.69
N GLU A 298 -62.32 -38.43 0.18
CA GLU A 298 -61.77 -39.76 0.52
C GLU A 298 -61.43 -39.89 2.00
N ASN A 299 -60.89 -38.84 2.64
CA ASN A 299 -60.64 -38.82 4.09
C ASN A 299 -61.94 -38.81 4.92
N LYS A 300 -63.08 -38.38 4.36
CA LYS A 300 -64.39 -38.49 5.01
C LYS A 300 -64.99 -39.89 4.84
N GLU A 301 -64.80 -40.52 3.69
CA GLU A 301 -65.33 -41.84 3.38
C GLU A 301 -64.55 -42.97 4.08
N SER A 302 -63.23 -42.84 4.19
CA SER A 302 -62.37 -43.73 4.99
C SER A 302 -62.62 -43.63 6.51
N ARG A 303 -63.41 -42.65 6.96
CA ARG A 303 -63.75 -42.42 8.38
C ARG A 303 -65.16 -42.94 8.75
N ILE A 304 -65.79 -43.75 7.90
CA ILE A 304 -67.02 -44.47 8.23
C ILE A 304 -66.69 -45.61 9.22
N PRO A 305 -67.30 -45.65 10.42
CA PRO A 305 -67.04 -46.69 11.42
C PRO A 305 -67.39 -48.08 10.90
N MET A 306 -66.50 -49.04 11.16
CA MET A 306 -66.56 -50.45 10.74
C MET A 306 -67.64 -51.28 11.48
N ASP A 307 -68.82 -50.71 11.72
CA ASP A 307 -69.93 -51.35 12.47
C ASP A 307 -71.14 -51.72 11.59
N SER A 308 -71.08 -51.52 10.26
CA SER A 308 -72.21 -51.82 9.36
C SER A 308 -72.17 -53.17 8.63
N TRP A 309 -71.20 -54.05 8.94
CA TRP A 309 -71.06 -55.37 8.28
C TRP A 309 -71.57 -56.57 9.10
N LYS A 310 -72.56 -56.37 9.98
CA LYS A 310 -73.34 -57.48 10.57
C LYS A 310 -74.81 -57.36 10.21
N HIS A 311 -75.15 -57.73 8.97
CA HIS A 311 -76.42 -58.37 8.61
C HIS A 311 -76.49 -58.58 7.09
N LYS A 312 -75.90 -59.68 6.60
CA LYS A 312 -76.32 -60.39 5.37
C LYS A 312 -75.43 -61.62 5.13
N SER A 313 -75.67 -62.67 5.90
CA SER A 313 -75.32 -64.04 5.50
C SER A 313 -76.28 -65.03 6.15
N GLU A 314 -77.56 -64.87 5.83
CA GLU A 314 -78.51 -65.96 5.94
C GLU A 314 -79.20 -66.12 4.57
N LEU A 315 -79.21 -67.38 4.12
CA LEU A 315 -80.01 -67.98 3.06
C LEU A 315 -79.46 -67.96 1.63
N GLN A 316 -78.72 -69.03 1.28
CA GLN A 316 -79.25 -70.05 0.37
C GLN A 316 -78.59 -71.43 0.62
N ARG A 317 -79.45 -72.46 0.76
CA ARG A 317 -79.21 -73.89 1.05
C ARG A 317 -79.26 -74.73 -0.24
N PHE A 318 -78.81 -76.01 -0.12
CA PHE A 318 -79.04 -77.21 -0.97
C PHE A 318 -78.06 -77.35 -2.16
N VAL A 319 -77.32 -78.46 -2.36
CA VAL A 319 -77.54 -79.90 -2.09
C VAL A 319 -76.34 -80.53 -1.40
#